data_AF-A0A1B8FCH6-F1
#
_entry.id   AF-A0A1B8FCH6-F1
#
_cell.length_a   1.000
_cell.length_b   1.000
_cell.length_c   1.000
_cell.angle_alpha   90.00
_cell.angle_beta   90.00
_cell.angle_gamma   90.00
#
_symmetry.space_group_name_H-M   'P 1'
#
loop_
_entity.id
_entity.type
_entity.pdbx_description
1 polymer ?
#
loop_
_entity_poly.entity_id
_entity_poly.type
_entity_poly.pdbx_seq_one_letter_code
_entity_poly.pdbx_strand_id
1 'polypeptide(L)'
;MSSEITLDITFNSPVQMSGDRDFSVKINPWIEIHPKATNTEIDSSTFAVAAKLPFPQPYTVNDGFAIDISFSGDITTDTKRYTESIVITQDSE
;
A
#
# COMPACT_ATOMS: atom_id res chain seq x y z
N MET A 1 11.44 -7.25 -21.97
CA MET A 1 11.50 -6.51 -20.69
C MET A 1 10.91 -7.43 -19.65
N SER A 2 11.56 -7.65 -18.50
CA SER A 2 10.92 -8.40 -17.42
C SER A 2 9.80 -7.53 -16.86
N SER A 3 8.57 -8.05 -16.79
CA SER A 3 7.52 -7.45 -15.95
C SER A 3 8.00 -7.47 -14.49
N GLU A 4 7.71 -6.41 -13.74
CA GLU A 4 7.96 -6.32 -12.30
C GLU A 4 6.77 -7.00 -11.61
N ILE A 5 7.00 -8.00 -10.73
CA ILE A 5 5.91 -8.65 -9.99
C ILE A 5 5.55 -7.72 -8.83
N THR A 6 4.34 -7.14 -8.87
CA THR A 6 3.90 -6.21 -7.83
C THR A 6 2.65 -6.69 -7.11
N LEU A 7 2.61 -6.38 -5.81
CA LEU A 7 1.35 -6.29 -5.09
C LEU A 7 0.92 -4.83 -5.10
N ASP A 8 -0.20 -4.57 -5.75
CA ASP A 8 -0.78 -3.24 -5.90
C ASP A 8 -1.82 -3.01 -4.80
N ILE A 9 -1.74 -1.85 -4.16
CA ILE A 9 -2.62 -1.46 -3.06
C ILE A 9 -3.18 -0.08 -3.39
N THR A 10 -4.51 0.04 -3.42
CA THR A 10 -5.18 1.33 -3.56
C THR A 10 -6.07 1.60 -2.36
N PHE A 11 -6.09 2.83 -1.88
CA PHE A 11 -6.86 3.23 -0.71
C PHE A 11 -6.95 4.77 -0.61
N ASN A 12 -7.87 5.25 0.22
CA ASN A 12 -7.97 6.66 0.58
C ASN A 12 -7.14 6.96 1.83
N SER A 13 -6.52 8.14 1.85
CA SER A 13 -5.76 8.64 2.99
C SER A 13 -6.12 10.09 3.30
N PRO A 14 -6.18 10.48 4.58
CA PRO A 14 -6.32 11.89 4.97
C PRO A 14 -5.06 12.73 4.70
N VAL A 15 -3.91 12.09 4.44
CA VAL A 15 -2.61 12.74 4.23
C VAL A 15 -1.89 12.13 3.03
N GLN A 16 -1.02 12.91 2.39
CA GLN A 16 -0.19 12.40 1.30
C GLN A 16 0.79 11.33 1.81
N MET A 17 0.90 10.22 1.07
CA MET A 17 1.85 9.13 1.35
C MET A 17 3.15 9.29 0.59
N SER A 18 4.23 8.86 1.22
CA SER A 18 5.62 8.92 0.76
C SER A 18 6.25 7.55 0.46
N GLY A 19 5.51 6.45 0.62
CA GLY A 19 5.96 5.09 0.25
C GLY A 19 6.84 4.45 1.32
N ASP A 20 8.11 4.82 1.40
CA ASP A 20 9.08 4.10 2.27
C ASP A 20 8.80 4.24 3.78
N ARG A 21 8.13 5.33 4.19
CA ARG A 21 7.81 5.58 5.61
C ARG A 21 6.42 5.11 6.03
N ASP A 22 5.51 5.04 5.07
CA ASP A 22 4.08 4.85 5.34
C ASP A 22 3.64 3.39 5.13
N PHE A 23 4.52 2.57 4.56
CA PHE A 23 4.29 1.15 4.31
C PHE A 23 5.43 0.34 4.94
N SER A 24 5.09 -0.61 5.80
CA SER A 24 6.02 -1.65 6.25
C SER A 24 5.52 -3.02 5.86
N VAL A 25 6.45 -3.87 5.42
CA VAL A 25 6.13 -5.25 5.01
C VAL A 25 6.95 -6.21 5.86
N LYS A 26 6.27 -7.18 6.46
CA LYS A 26 6.86 -8.27 7.21
C LYS A 26 6.75 -9.55 6.37
N ILE A 27 7.89 -10.18 6.12
CA ILE A 27 8.02 -11.37 5.27
C ILE A 27 9.04 -12.32 5.91
N ASN A 28 8.81 -13.63 5.82
CA ASN A 28 9.76 -14.64 6.27
C ASN A 28 9.98 -15.71 5.17
N PRO A 29 11.20 -15.88 4.62
CA PRO A 29 12.43 -15.13 4.94
C PRO A 29 12.32 -13.64 4.59
N TRP A 30 13.13 -12.79 5.23
CA TRP A 30 13.14 -11.35 4.97
C TRP A 30 13.54 -11.05 3.52
N ILE A 31 12.79 -10.15 2.89
CA ILE A 31 13.03 -9.64 1.54
C ILE A 31 12.95 -8.12 1.60
N GLU A 32 13.93 -7.45 1.01
CA GLU A 32 13.89 -6.00 0.87
C GLU A 32 12.88 -5.60 -0.20
N ILE A 33 11.95 -4.71 0.16
CA ILE A 33 10.93 -4.14 -0.71
C ILE A 33 10.97 -2.62 -0.53
N HIS A 34 10.95 -1.89 -1.63
CA HIS A 34 10.88 -0.43 -1.66
C HIS A 34 9.51 0.00 -2.22
N PRO A 35 8.52 0.30 -1.35
CA PRO A 35 7.19 0.72 -1.76
C PRO A 35 7.25 2.00 -2.60
N LYS A 36 6.52 2.02 -3.71
CA LYS A 36 6.30 3.25 -4.50
C LYS A 36 4.86 3.67 -4.29
N ALA A 37 4.61 4.95 -4.00
CA ALA A 37 3.26 5.48 -3.85
C ALA A 37 3.04 6.70 -4.75
N THR A 38 1.91 6.75 -5.43
CA THR A 38 1.39 7.96 -6.06
C THR A 38 0.15 8.44 -5.31
N ASN A 39 -0.08 9.75 -5.33
CA ASN A 39 -1.18 10.38 -4.61
C ASN A 39 -1.94 11.28 -5.58
N THR A 40 -3.26 11.18 -5.55
CA THR A 40 -4.16 12.10 -6.27
C THR A 40 -5.09 12.73 -5.24
N GLU A 41 -5.04 14.05 -5.08
CA GLU A 41 -5.97 14.76 -4.20
C GLU A 41 -7.40 14.64 -4.77
N ILE A 42 -8.33 14.13 -3.96
CA ILE A 42 -9.76 14.05 -4.30
C ILE A 42 -10.47 15.31 -3.81
N ASP A 43 -10.16 15.72 -2.57
CA ASP A 43 -10.61 16.95 -1.92
C ASP A 43 -9.63 17.35 -0.81
N SER A 44 -9.90 18.47 -0.14
CA SER A 44 -9.03 19.06 0.89
C SER A 44 -8.69 18.16 2.09
N SER A 45 -9.36 17.01 2.21
CA SER A 45 -9.21 16.07 3.33
C SER A 45 -8.89 14.64 2.88
N THR A 46 -8.69 14.41 1.57
CA THR A 46 -8.55 13.05 1.04
C THR A 46 -7.65 12.97 -0.17
N PHE A 47 -6.72 12.03 -0.13
CA PHE A 47 -5.89 11.57 -1.23
C PHE A 47 -6.28 10.14 -1.61
N ALA A 48 -6.48 9.89 -2.89
CA ALA A 48 -6.43 8.54 -3.44
C ALA A 48 -4.97 8.14 -3.59
N VAL A 49 -4.58 7.06 -2.92
CA VAL A 49 -3.23 6.51 -2.93
C VAL A 49 -3.21 5.26 -3.80
N ALA A 50 -2.24 5.18 -4.70
CA ALA A 50 -1.90 3.95 -5.40
C ALA A 50 -0.46 3.57 -5.07
N ALA A 51 -0.31 2.50 -4.29
CA ALA A 51 0.97 1.96 -3.88
C ALA A 51 1.29 0.67 -4.64
N LYS A 52 2.56 0.49 -4.96
CA LYS A 52 3.13 -0.73 -5.55
C LYS A 52 4.21 -1.25 -4.64
N LEU A 53 4.08 -2.51 -4.23
CA LEU A 53 5.10 -3.25 -3.49
C LEU A 53 5.81 -4.21 -4.46
N PRO A 54 7.01 -3.87 -4.94
CA PRO A 54 7.73 -4.71 -5.90
C PRO A 54 8.38 -5.89 -5.20
N PHE A 55 8.10 -7.11 -5.68
CA PHE A 55 8.73 -8.33 -5.21
C PHE A 55 9.85 -8.74 -6.18
N PRO A 56 11.09 -8.98 -5.68
CA PRO A 56 12.21 -9.35 -6.54
C PRO A 56 12.07 -10.76 -7.14
N GLN A 57 11.21 -11.59 -6.55
CA GLN A 57 10.87 -12.93 -7.00
C GLN A 57 9.45 -13.30 -6.53
N PRO A 58 8.76 -14.26 -7.16
CA PRO A 58 7.47 -14.73 -6.70
C PRO A 58 7.49 -15.10 -5.21
N TYR A 59 6.52 -14.62 -4.44
CA TYR A 59 6.38 -14.90 -3.02
C TYR A 59 5.02 -15.53 -2.73
N THR A 60 5.01 -16.65 -1.98
CA THR A 60 3.76 -17.29 -1.52
C THR A 60 3.37 -16.73 -0.16
N VAL A 61 2.21 -16.07 -0.10
CA VAL A 61 1.62 -15.56 1.16
C VAL A 61 1.44 -16.71 2.15
N ASN A 62 1.88 -16.49 3.38
CA ASN A 62 1.80 -17.41 4.51
C ASN A 62 1.57 -16.64 5.81
N ASP A 63 1.49 -17.32 6.96
CA ASP A 63 1.22 -16.71 8.27
C ASP A 63 2.29 -15.68 8.73
N GLY A 64 3.46 -15.67 8.10
CA GLY A 64 4.53 -14.70 8.33
C GLY A 64 4.41 -13.42 7.49
N PHE A 65 3.46 -13.35 6.57
CA PHE A 65 3.23 -12.19 5.71
C PHE A 65 2.32 -11.16 6.38
N ALA A 66 2.79 -9.92 6.51
CA ALA A 66 1.96 -8.80 6.93
C ALA A 66 2.34 -7.53 6.17
N ILE A 67 1.35 -6.66 5.95
CA ILE A 67 1.52 -5.32 5.39
C ILE A 67 0.87 -4.37 6.38
N ASP A 68 1.64 -3.42 6.89
CA ASP A 68 1.12 -2.33 7.71
C ASP A 68 1.10 -1.05 6.86
N ILE A 69 -0.06 -0.40 6.83
CA ILE A 69 -0.27 0.90 6.19
C ILE A 69 -0.49 1.90 7.32
N SER A 70 0.41 2.86 7.46
CA SER A 70 0.42 3.81 8.57
C SER A 70 0.36 5.25 8.07
N PHE A 71 -0.45 6.08 8.72
CA PHE A 71 -0.53 7.50 8.39
C PHE A 71 -0.94 8.36 9.57
N SER A 72 -0.50 9.62 9.56
CA SER A 72 -0.64 10.55 10.71
C SER A 72 -1.88 11.44 10.65
N GLY A 73 -2.94 11.04 9.93
CA GLY A 73 -4.16 11.84 9.79
C GLY A 73 -5.33 11.33 10.62
N ASP A 74 -6.24 12.23 10.96
CA ASP A 74 -7.46 11.91 11.70
C ASP A 74 -8.51 11.29 10.78
N ILE A 75 -9.03 10.12 11.18
CA ILE A 75 -10.07 9.36 10.47
C ILE A 75 -11.32 9.14 11.33
N THR A 76 -11.39 9.73 12.52
CA THR A 76 -12.47 9.49 13.49
C THR A 76 -13.81 10.06 13.04
N THR A 77 -13.79 11.03 12.12
CA THR A 77 -14.98 11.71 11.60
C THR A 77 -15.63 10.98 10.41
N ASP A 78 -14.87 10.18 9.66
CA ASP A 78 -15.36 9.38 8.52
C ASP A 78 -14.52 8.11 8.34
N THR A 79 -14.57 7.21 9.33
CA THR A 79 -13.72 6.01 9.34
C THR A 79 -13.98 5.09 8.15
N LYS A 80 -15.22 5.04 7.64
CA LYS A 80 -15.59 4.17 6.52
C LYS A 80 -14.91 4.59 5.22
N ARG A 81 -14.85 5.89 4.94
CA ARG A 81 -14.20 6.43 3.75
C ARG A 81 -12.76 5.96 3.57
N TYR A 82 -12.05 5.73 4.68
CA TYR A 82 -10.66 5.25 4.67
C TYR A 82 -10.58 3.72 4.78
N THR A 83 -11.29 3.09 5.73
CA THR A 83 -11.16 1.65 5.99
C THR A 83 -11.82 0.75 4.93
N GLU A 84 -12.96 1.17 4.35
CA GLU A 84 -13.66 0.40 3.32
C GLU A 84 -13.09 0.65 1.90
N SER A 85 -12.12 1.56 1.76
CA SER A 85 -11.51 1.93 0.48
C SER A 85 -10.33 1.05 0.05
N ILE A 86 -9.87 0.17 0.93
CA ILE A 86 -8.64 -0.60 0.71
C ILE A 86 -8.92 -1.73 -0.29
N VAL A 87 -8.19 -1.69 -1.41
CA VAL A 87 -8.20 -2.72 -2.44
C VAL A 87 -6.78 -3.22 -2.64
N ILE A 88 -6.61 -4.54 -2.58
CA ILE A 88 -5.32 -5.21 -2.80
C ILE A 88 -5.48 -6.11 -4.02
N THR A 89 -4.60 -5.95 -4.99
CA THR A 89 -4.55 -6.75 -6.22
C THR A 89 -3.13 -7.18 -6.48
N GLN A 90 -2.96 -8.38 -7.03
CA GLN A 90 -1.71 -8.79 -7.64
C GLN A 90 -1.70 -8.29 -9.09
N ASP A 91 -0.56 -7.83 -9.59
CA ASP A 91 -0.40 -7.61 -11.03
C ASP A 91 -0.61 -8.96 -11.75
N SER A 92 -1.68 -9.03 -12.54
CA SER A 92 -1.97 -10.17 -13.41
C SER A 92 -1.13 -9.98 -14.66
N GLU A 93 -0.09 -10.80 -14.83
CA GLU A 93 0.67 -10.90 -16.09
C GLU A 93 -0.24 -10.86 -17.33
#